data_AF-A0A922HWF7-F1
#
_entry.id   AF-A0A922HWF7-F1
#
_cell.length_a   1.000
_cell.length_b   1.000
_cell.length_c   1.000
_cell.angle_alpha   90.00
_cell.angle_beta   90.00
_cell.angle_gamma   90.00
#
_symmetry.space_group_name_H-M   'P 1'
#
loop_
_entity.id
_entity.type
_entity.pdbx_description
1 polymer ?
#
loop_
_entity_poly.entity_id
_entity_poly.type
_entity_poly.pdbx_seq_one_letter_code
_entity_poly.pdbx_strand_id
1 'polypeptide(L)'
;MYRSFSTVAEYYSSEDTSSSEITIFNDYNKHQQNWHQMKIFTNNEELKEFIGENWSKWYRSDTEKDIKQYYRCNKVKKNDMQCRARIFISYDKFSESIYLYQNNEDHTCSEIISTSNRLTKELKNKITSMYEERQKPKQIYEKLKGEGNVLKQTQVYNAIQRIKREKYGPTKI
;
A
#
# COMPACT_ATOMS: atom_id res chain seq x y z
N MET A 1 -29.39 34.32 10.95
CA MET A 1 -29.78 35.27 9.89
C MET A 1 -30.18 34.46 8.67
N TYR A 2 -31.38 34.74 8.17
CA TYR A 2 -32.11 34.02 7.13
C TYR A 2 -31.36 33.93 5.81
N ARG A 3 -31.54 32.82 5.07
CA ARG A 3 -31.51 32.84 3.61
C ARG A 3 -32.78 32.19 3.08
N SER A 4 -33.55 33.05 2.41
CA SER A 4 -34.86 32.84 1.82
C SER A 4 -34.88 31.78 0.72
N PHE A 5 -36.06 31.19 0.54
CA PHE A 5 -36.41 30.34 -0.59
C PHE A 5 -36.74 31.14 -1.84
N SER A 6 -36.63 30.42 -2.97
CA SER A 6 -37.41 30.53 -4.20
C SER A 6 -36.94 31.49 -5.29
N THR A 7 -36.66 30.94 -6.47
CA THR A 7 -37.57 31.09 -7.62
C THR A 7 -37.15 30.17 -8.78
N VAL A 8 -38.14 29.43 -9.28
CA VAL A 8 -38.12 28.76 -10.58
C VAL A 8 -38.30 29.84 -11.64
N ALA A 9 -37.48 29.82 -12.69
CA ALA A 9 -37.74 30.51 -13.94
C ALA A 9 -37.60 29.50 -15.08
N GLU A 10 -38.74 29.12 -15.65
CA GLU A 10 -38.82 28.52 -16.98
C GLU A 10 -38.59 29.61 -18.04
N TYR A 11 -38.19 29.17 -19.25
CA TYR A 11 -38.57 29.70 -20.57
C TYR A 11 -37.45 30.21 -21.51
N TYR A 12 -37.46 29.57 -22.68
CA TYR A 12 -37.12 30.00 -24.05
C TYR A 12 -35.73 29.81 -24.66
N SER A 13 -35.80 29.12 -25.81
CA SER A 13 -34.75 28.87 -26.80
C SER A 13 -34.80 29.99 -27.85
N SER A 14 -33.65 30.59 -28.13
CA SER A 14 -33.36 31.28 -29.38
C SER A 14 -31.84 31.38 -29.54
N GLU A 15 -31.37 30.93 -30.69
CA GLU A 15 -29.98 30.93 -31.13
C GLU A 15 -29.40 32.35 -31.16
N ASP A 16 -28.18 32.55 -30.67
CA ASP A 16 -27.23 33.42 -31.36
C ASP A 16 -25.78 33.18 -30.93
N THR A 17 -24.91 33.27 -31.93
CA THR A 17 -23.50 32.87 -31.89
C THR A 17 -22.65 34.00 -31.30
N SER A 18 -21.99 33.79 -30.16
CA SER A 18 -20.91 34.68 -29.73
C SER A 18 -19.81 33.92 -28.99
N SER A 19 -18.63 33.96 -29.61
CA SER A 19 -17.39 33.34 -29.21
C SER A 19 -16.99 33.74 -27.80
N SER A 20 -17.13 32.82 -26.84
CA SER A 20 -16.40 32.85 -25.58
C SER A 20 -15.73 31.50 -25.39
N GLU A 21 -14.41 31.52 -25.27
CA GLU A 21 -13.61 30.37 -24.90
C GLU A 21 -14.07 29.90 -23.52
N ILE A 22 -14.93 28.89 -23.50
CA ILE A 22 -15.29 28.18 -22.28
C ILE A 22 -14.04 27.39 -21.89
N THR A 23 -13.27 27.93 -20.96
CA THR A 23 -12.30 27.14 -20.19
C THR A 23 -13.10 26.08 -19.45
N ILE A 24 -13.16 24.89 -20.05
CA ILE A 24 -13.66 23.69 -19.39
C ILE A 24 -12.68 23.43 -18.24
N PHE A 25 -13.04 23.88 -17.05
CA PHE A 25 -12.44 23.37 -15.84
C PHE A 25 -12.68 21.87 -15.87
N ASN A 26 -11.60 21.10 -16.06
CA ASN A 26 -11.60 19.67 -15.86
C ASN A 26 -11.89 19.45 -14.38
N ASP A 27 -13.18 19.40 -14.03
CA ASP A 27 -13.63 18.78 -12.81
C ASP A 27 -13.10 17.35 -12.87
N TYR A 28 -12.06 17.10 -12.09
CA TYR A 28 -11.55 15.76 -11.85
C TYR A 28 -12.73 14.95 -11.32
N ASN A 29 -13.40 14.22 -12.21
CA ASN A 29 -14.37 13.21 -11.86
C ASN A 29 -13.69 12.28 -10.87
N LYS A 30 -13.93 12.48 -9.57
CA LYS A 30 -13.53 11.54 -8.52
C LYS A 30 -14.20 10.23 -8.92
N HIS A 31 -13.42 9.29 -9.43
CA HIS A 31 -13.89 7.94 -9.71
C HIS A 31 -14.59 7.44 -8.43
N GLN A 32 -15.93 7.42 -8.47
CA GLN A 32 -16.72 6.85 -7.39
C GLN A 32 -16.45 5.34 -7.45
N GLN A 33 -15.68 4.85 -6.49
CA GLN A 33 -15.43 3.42 -6.39
C GLN A 33 -16.70 2.77 -5.85
N ASN A 34 -17.27 1.86 -6.65
CA ASN A 34 -18.36 1.00 -6.20
C ASN A 34 -17.78 -0.07 -5.29
N TRP A 35 -18.36 -0.19 -4.10
CA TRP A 35 -17.95 -1.15 -3.09
C TRP A 35 -19.06 -2.18 -2.87
N HIS A 36 -18.71 -3.45 -2.93
CA HIS A 36 -19.63 -4.55 -2.63
C HIS A 36 -19.23 -5.22 -1.33
N GLN A 37 -20.22 -5.49 -0.48
CA GLN A 37 -20.01 -6.29 0.72
C GLN A 37 -19.76 -7.74 0.30
N MET A 38 -18.62 -8.30 0.72
CA MET A 38 -18.26 -9.69 0.42
C MET A 38 -18.71 -10.63 1.52
N LYS A 39 -18.31 -10.34 2.76
CA LYS A 39 -18.43 -11.28 3.88
C LYS A 39 -18.48 -10.53 5.20
N ILE A 40 -19.16 -11.14 6.17
CA ILE A 40 -19.19 -10.70 7.56
C ILE A 40 -18.41 -11.72 8.38
N PHE A 41 -17.57 -11.23 9.28
CA PHE A 41 -16.79 -12.03 10.21
C PHE A 41 -17.18 -11.65 11.63
N THR A 42 -17.19 -12.65 12.52
CA THR A 42 -17.38 -12.46 13.97
C THR A 42 -16.04 -12.38 14.69
N ASN A 43 -14.97 -12.92 14.11
CA ASN A 43 -13.63 -12.93 14.70
C ASN A 43 -12.58 -12.28 13.77
N ASN A 44 -11.63 -11.56 14.38
CA ASN A 44 -10.46 -11.01 13.71
C ASN A 44 -9.50 -12.07 13.18
N GLU A 45 -9.48 -13.28 13.76
CA GLU A 45 -8.60 -14.37 13.30
C GLU A 45 -9.04 -14.88 11.92
N GLU A 46 -10.32 -15.20 11.75
CA GLU A 46 -10.90 -15.62 10.46
C GLU A 46 -10.69 -14.56 9.38
N LEU A 47 -10.83 -13.29 9.74
CA LEU A 47 -10.59 -12.15 8.84
C LEU A 47 -9.14 -12.11 8.35
N LYS A 48 -8.17 -12.34 9.26
CA LYS A 48 -6.75 -12.34 8.90
C LYS A 48 -6.41 -13.48 7.97
N GLU A 49 -6.94 -14.68 8.25
CA GLU A 49 -6.77 -15.85 7.37
C GLU A 49 -7.36 -15.59 5.98
N PHE A 50 -8.55 -14.97 5.90
CA PHE A 50 -9.21 -14.68 4.63
C PHE A 50 -8.48 -13.64 3.79
N ILE A 51 -8.00 -12.55 4.41
CA ILE A 51 -7.25 -11.51 3.69
C ILE A 51 -5.92 -12.10 3.19
N GLY A 52 -5.27 -12.94 3.99
CA GLY A 52 -3.98 -13.52 3.64
C GLY A 52 -2.87 -12.46 3.48
N GLU A 53 -1.77 -12.86 2.85
CA GLU A 53 -0.55 -12.04 2.80
C GLU A 53 -0.50 -11.06 1.62
N ASN A 54 -1.47 -11.10 0.69
CA ASN A 54 -1.44 -10.32 -0.57
C ASN A 54 -1.90 -8.86 -0.41
N TRP A 55 -2.30 -8.47 0.80
CA TRP A 55 -2.84 -7.15 1.10
C TRP A 55 -1.99 -6.43 2.14
N SER A 56 -1.78 -5.14 1.90
CA SER A 56 -1.10 -4.24 2.83
C SER A 56 -2.04 -3.15 3.28
N LYS A 57 -1.95 -2.76 4.56
CA LYS A 57 -2.69 -1.63 5.11
C LYS A 57 -2.31 -0.36 4.36
N TRP A 58 -3.31 0.43 3.99
CA TRP A 58 -3.11 1.69 3.27
C TRP A 58 -3.39 2.88 4.17
N TYR A 59 -4.64 3.07 4.60
CA TYR A 59 -5.02 4.12 5.55
C TYR A 59 -6.22 3.67 6.38
N ARG A 60 -6.43 4.36 7.50
CA ARG A 60 -7.56 4.15 8.40
C ARG A 60 -8.41 5.42 8.42
N SER A 61 -9.72 5.24 8.42
CA SER A 61 -10.71 6.29 8.63
C SER A 61 -11.52 5.91 9.85
N ASP A 62 -11.69 6.86 10.76
CA ASP A 62 -12.44 6.68 11.99
C ASP A 62 -13.63 7.64 11.95
N THR A 63 -14.84 7.11 12.07
CA THR A 63 -16.07 7.88 12.18
C THR A 63 -16.75 7.56 13.50
N GLU A 64 -17.75 8.35 13.88
CA GLU A 64 -18.50 8.08 15.12
C GLU A 64 -19.18 6.70 15.11
N LYS A 65 -19.54 6.18 13.94
CA LYS A 65 -20.27 4.92 13.79
C LYS A 65 -19.36 3.73 13.54
N ASP A 66 -18.34 3.91 12.72
CA ASP A 66 -17.50 2.82 12.25
C ASP A 66 -16.01 3.20 12.16
N ILE A 67 -15.17 2.17 12.20
CA ILE A 67 -13.75 2.28 11.90
C ILE A 67 -13.50 1.54 10.59
N LYS A 68 -13.06 2.25 9.56
CA LYS A 68 -12.72 1.67 8.26
C LYS A 68 -11.21 1.53 8.11
N GLN A 69 -10.74 0.31 7.89
CA GLN A 69 -9.35 0.02 7.54
C GLN A 69 -9.27 -0.34 6.07
N TYR A 70 -8.63 0.53 5.28
CA TYR A 70 -8.42 0.30 3.85
C TYR A 70 -7.12 -0.45 3.60
N TYR A 71 -7.16 -1.33 2.61
CA TYR A 71 -6.03 -2.14 2.16
C TYR A 71 -5.82 -1.96 0.66
N ARG A 72 -4.59 -2.22 0.24
CA ARG A 72 -4.17 -2.27 -1.15
C ARG A 72 -3.37 -3.53 -1.41
N CYS A 73 -3.42 -4.03 -2.63
CA CYS A 73 -2.56 -5.12 -3.05
C CYS A 73 -1.09 -4.76 -2.82
N ASN A 74 -0.32 -5.68 -2.23
CA ASN A 74 1.09 -5.48 -1.91
C ASN A 74 2.05 -6.05 -2.98
N LYS A 75 1.53 -6.67 -4.04
CA LYS A 75 2.34 -7.18 -5.14
C LYS A 75 3.13 -6.05 -5.81
N VAL A 76 2.52 -4.87 -5.94
CA VAL A 76 3.13 -3.70 -6.58
C VAL A 76 3.96 -2.87 -5.60
N LYS A 77 5.14 -2.42 -6.02
CA LYS A 77 5.97 -1.47 -5.26
C LYS A 77 5.25 -0.13 -5.08
N LYS A 78 5.57 0.61 -4.01
CA LYS A 78 4.96 1.91 -3.69
C LYS A 78 5.09 2.95 -4.83
N ASN A 79 6.16 2.88 -5.62
CA ASN A 79 6.46 3.85 -6.68
C ASN A 79 6.04 3.38 -8.09
N ASP A 80 5.52 2.16 -8.21
CA ASP A 80 5.01 1.62 -9.47
C ASP A 80 3.53 1.96 -9.65
N MET A 81 3.02 1.72 -10.86
CA MET A 81 1.59 1.81 -11.16
C MET A 81 0.79 0.89 -10.24
N GLN A 82 0.06 1.48 -9.28
CA GLN A 82 -0.62 0.73 -8.23
C GLN A 82 -1.70 -0.19 -8.81
N CYS A 83 -1.82 -1.40 -8.25
CA CYS A 83 -2.93 -2.30 -8.53
C CYS A 83 -4.26 -1.60 -8.23
N ARG A 84 -5.27 -1.77 -9.10
CA ARG A 84 -6.60 -1.16 -8.93
C ARG A 84 -7.47 -1.85 -7.89
N ALA A 85 -7.25 -3.14 -7.65
CA ALA A 85 -7.96 -3.89 -6.62
C ALA A 85 -7.73 -3.28 -5.22
N ARG A 86 -8.84 -3.12 -4.48
CA ARG A 86 -8.90 -2.55 -3.13
C ARG A 86 -9.92 -3.33 -2.30
N ILE A 87 -9.63 -3.45 -1.02
CA ILE A 87 -10.58 -3.91 -0.02
C ILE A 87 -10.57 -2.94 1.15
N PHE A 88 -11.68 -2.86 1.88
CA PHE A 88 -11.68 -2.26 3.20
C PHE A 88 -12.47 -3.12 4.17
N ILE A 89 -12.09 -3.01 5.43
CA ILE A 89 -12.76 -3.64 6.55
C ILE A 89 -13.47 -2.55 7.32
N SER A 90 -14.75 -2.74 7.62
CA SER A 90 -15.52 -1.87 8.51
C SER A 90 -15.74 -2.59 9.83
N TYR A 91 -15.22 -2.01 10.90
CA TYR A 91 -15.54 -2.40 12.27
C TYR A 91 -16.65 -1.49 12.74
N ASP A 92 -17.82 -2.06 12.99
CA ASP A 92 -18.87 -1.33 13.68
C ASP A 92 -18.45 -1.13 15.15
N LYS A 93 -18.70 0.05 15.70
CA LYS A 93 -18.38 0.34 17.11
C LYS A 93 -19.45 -0.20 18.06
N PHE A 94 -20.66 -0.42 17.56
CA PHE A 94 -21.80 -0.85 18.35
C PHE A 94 -22.05 -2.35 18.24
N SER A 95 -21.61 -2.97 17.15
CA SER A 95 -21.68 -4.42 16.97
C SER A 95 -20.27 -5.02 16.88
N GLU A 96 -20.11 -6.25 17.37
CA GLU A 96 -18.87 -7.01 17.22
C GLU A 96 -18.68 -7.57 15.79
N SER A 97 -19.51 -7.12 14.84
CA SER A 97 -19.47 -7.59 13.46
C SER A 97 -18.42 -6.85 12.65
N ILE A 98 -17.66 -7.61 11.87
CA ILE A 98 -16.61 -7.11 11.00
C ILE A 98 -17.05 -7.32 9.55
N TYR A 99 -17.17 -6.23 8.80
CA TYR A 99 -17.66 -6.27 7.42
C TYR A 99 -16.50 -6.09 6.45
N LEU A 100 -16.36 -7.01 5.49
CA LEU A 100 -15.38 -6.88 4.41
C LEU A 100 -16.05 -6.42 3.14
N TYR A 101 -15.47 -5.39 2.53
CA TYR A 101 -15.88 -4.82 1.25
C TYR A 101 -14.74 -4.89 0.26
N GLN A 102 -15.06 -5.16 -0.99
CA GLN A 102 -14.13 -5.12 -2.12
C GLN A 102 -14.67 -4.17 -3.18
N ASN A 103 -13.80 -3.65 -4.04
CA ASN A 103 -14.21 -2.88 -5.20
C ASN A 103 -14.36 -3.79 -6.44
N ASN A 104 -15.10 -3.35 -7.45
CA ASN A 104 -15.32 -4.11 -8.69
C ASN A 104 -14.08 -4.19 -9.62
N GLU A 105 -12.88 -3.89 -9.11
CA GLU A 105 -11.66 -3.89 -9.90
C GLU A 105 -10.88 -5.17 -9.65
N ASP A 106 -10.58 -5.89 -10.72
CA ASP A 106 -9.68 -7.03 -10.66
C ASP A 106 -8.24 -6.61 -10.39
N HIS A 107 -7.42 -7.58 -9.99
CA HIS A 107 -5.99 -7.37 -9.84
C HIS A 107 -5.35 -7.05 -11.18
N THR A 108 -4.98 -5.78 -11.38
CA THR A 108 -4.23 -5.34 -12.57
C THR A 108 -2.73 -5.61 -12.50
N CYS A 109 -2.24 -6.10 -11.35
CA CYS A 109 -0.85 -6.54 -11.21
C CYS A 109 -0.69 -7.96 -11.74
N SER A 110 0.30 -8.18 -12.61
CA SER A 110 0.84 -9.53 -12.83
C SER A 110 1.34 -10.09 -11.49
N GLU A 111 1.46 -11.42 -11.37
CA GLU A 111 2.21 -12.00 -10.26
C GLU A 111 3.61 -11.40 -10.28
N ILE A 112 3.84 -10.40 -9.43
CA ILE A 112 5.16 -9.83 -9.28
C ILE A 112 5.94 -10.95 -8.64
N ILE A 113 6.81 -11.55 -9.46
CA ILE A 113 7.87 -12.46 -9.05
C ILE A 113 8.39 -11.85 -7.76
N SER A 114 8.10 -12.51 -6.65
CA SER A 114 8.77 -12.23 -5.41
C SER A 114 10.22 -12.65 -5.66
N THR A 115 10.99 -11.84 -6.39
CA THR A 115 12.42 -11.79 -6.21
C THR A 115 12.53 -11.37 -4.76
N SER A 116 12.64 -12.37 -3.90
CA SER A 116 12.80 -12.26 -2.48
C SER A 116 14.17 -11.62 -2.25
N ASN A 117 14.28 -10.35 -2.62
CA ASN A 117 15.33 -9.44 -2.21
C ASN A 117 15.25 -9.22 -0.70
N ARG A 118 14.54 -10.03 0.06
CA ARG A 118 14.49 -9.97 1.51
C ARG A 118 15.65 -10.80 2.02
N LEU A 119 16.52 -10.15 2.79
CA LEU A 119 17.65 -10.83 3.41
C LEU A 119 17.11 -11.88 4.40
N THR A 120 17.21 -13.16 4.03
CA THR A 120 16.77 -14.29 4.86
C THR A 120 17.62 -14.39 6.12
N LYS A 121 17.15 -15.12 7.13
CA LYS A 121 17.90 -15.33 8.37
C LYS A 121 19.23 -16.04 8.09
N GLU A 122 19.22 -17.01 7.18
CA GLU A 122 20.41 -17.74 6.72
C GLU A 122 21.43 -16.80 6.08
N LEU A 123 21.01 -15.93 5.17
CA LEU A 123 21.89 -14.95 4.52
C LEU A 123 22.45 -13.94 5.52
N LYS A 124 21.68 -13.55 6.54
CA LYS A 124 22.19 -12.70 7.64
C LYS A 124 23.30 -13.41 8.40
N ASN A 125 23.07 -14.65 8.81
CA ASN A 125 24.07 -15.43 9.55
C ASN A 125 25.35 -15.59 8.73
N LYS A 126 25.21 -15.89 7.42
CA LYS A 126 26.35 -16.02 6.51
C LYS A 126 27.14 -14.72 6.37
N ILE A 127 26.46 -13.57 6.23
CA ILE A 127 27.11 -12.25 6.23
C ILE A 127 27.85 -12.00 7.54
N THR A 128 27.25 -12.37 8.68
CA THR A 128 27.88 -12.23 10.01
C THR A 128 29.16 -13.05 10.09
N SER A 129 29.14 -14.33 9.75
CA SER A 129 30.32 -15.20 9.78
C SER A 129 31.44 -14.66 8.88
N MET A 130 31.12 -14.28 7.63
CA MET A 130 32.12 -13.72 6.72
C MET A 130 32.69 -12.38 7.22
N TYR A 131 31.88 -11.57 7.90
CA TYR A 131 32.33 -10.31 8.48
C TYR A 131 33.25 -10.55 9.70
N GLU A 132 32.96 -11.54 10.53
CA GLU A 132 33.81 -11.94 11.65
C GLU A 132 35.16 -12.50 11.20
N GLU A 133 35.20 -13.17 10.04
CA GLU A 133 36.42 -13.55 9.33
C GLU A 133 37.19 -12.36 8.72
N ARG A 134 36.81 -11.12 9.05
CA ARG A 134 37.43 -9.86 8.57
C ARG A 134 37.35 -9.66 7.05
N GLN A 135 36.41 -10.30 6.36
CA GLN A 135 36.20 -10.05 4.93
C GLN A 135 35.62 -8.64 4.71
N LYS A 136 36.08 -7.96 3.67
CA LYS A 136 35.56 -6.61 3.34
C LYS A 136 34.13 -6.72 2.82
N PRO A 137 33.24 -5.74 3.08
CA PRO A 137 31.85 -5.74 2.60
C PRO A 137 31.69 -6.04 1.10
N LYS A 138 32.60 -5.51 0.27
CA LYS A 138 32.62 -5.76 -1.18
C LYS A 138 32.89 -7.23 -1.52
N GLN A 139 33.83 -7.87 -0.82
CA GLN A 139 34.17 -9.29 -1.02
C GLN A 139 33.03 -10.21 -0.59
N ILE A 140 32.38 -9.88 0.53
CA ILE A 140 31.19 -10.61 1.01
C ILE A 140 30.09 -10.55 -0.04
N TYR A 141 29.84 -9.36 -0.60
CA TYR A 141 28.86 -9.18 -1.67
C TYR A 141 29.20 -10.00 -2.92
N GLU A 142 30.45 -9.96 -3.39
CA GLU A 142 30.88 -10.70 -4.58
C GLU A 142 30.77 -12.22 -4.40
N LYS A 143 31.14 -12.75 -3.22
CA LYS A 143 30.96 -14.17 -2.89
C LYS A 143 29.48 -14.58 -2.91
N LEU A 144 28.61 -13.83 -2.23
CA LEU A 144 27.18 -14.13 -2.19
C LEU A 144 26.54 -14.05 -3.58
N LYS A 145 26.99 -13.11 -4.42
CA LYS A 145 26.57 -12.99 -5.81
C LYS A 145 27.04 -14.19 -6.65
N GLY A 146 28.27 -14.66 -6.44
CA GLY A 146 28.81 -15.86 -7.10
C GLY A 146 28.05 -17.15 -6.76
N GLU A 147 27.44 -17.20 -5.58
CA GLU A 147 26.57 -18.31 -5.13
C GLU A 147 25.12 -18.23 -5.68
N GLY A 148 24.83 -17.28 -6.57
CA GLY A 148 23.50 -17.13 -7.18
C GLY A 148 22.51 -16.29 -6.37
N ASN A 149 22.95 -15.62 -5.29
CA ASN A 149 22.05 -14.77 -4.51
C ASN A 149 21.79 -13.43 -5.21
N VAL A 150 20.51 -13.07 -5.36
CA VAL A 150 20.05 -11.82 -5.98
C VAL A 150 20.00 -10.67 -4.96
N LEU A 151 21.03 -10.54 -4.11
CA LEU A 151 21.09 -9.46 -3.12
C LEU A 151 21.59 -8.17 -3.78
N LYS A 152 21.13 -7.01 -3.27
CA LYS A 152 21.72 -5.71 -3.58
C LYS A 152 22.92 -5.47 -2.66
N GLN A 153 23.96 -4.83 -3.19
CA GLN A 153 25.15 -4.46 -2.41
C GLN A 153 24.79 -3.67 -1.14
N THR A 154 23.84 -2.73 -1.23
CA THR A 154 23.37 -1.95 -0.07
C THR A 154 22.83 -2.80 1.07
N GLN A 155 22.30 -4.00 0.80
CA GLN A 155 21.75 -4.88 1.82
C GLN A 155 22.84 -5.53 2.67
N VAL A 156 23.93 -5.92 2.03
CA VAL A 156 25.13 -6.44 2.71
C VAL A 156 25.72 -5.34 3.60
N TYR A 157 25.85 -4.12 3.07
CA TYR A 157 26.37 -2.99 3.84
C TYR A 157 25.48 -2.64 5.03
N ASN A 158 24.16 -2.60 4.84
CA ASN A 158 23.21 -2.35 5.93
C ASN A 158 23.24 -3.44 7.00
N ALA A 159 23.39 -4.71 6.61
CA ALA A 159 23.55 -5.82 7.55
C ALA A 159 24.83 -5.68 8.38
N ILE A 160 25.96 -5.35 7.74
CA ILE A 160 27.23 -5.12 8.43
C ILE A 160 27.16 -3.91 9.37
N GLN A 161 26.52 -2.81 8.94
CA GLN A 161 26.32 -1.64 9.80
C GLN A 161 25.45 -1.96 11.02
N ARG A 162 24.51 -2.89 10.89
CA ARG A 162 23.73 -3.38 12.03
C ARG A 162 24.58 -4.19 12.99
N ILE A 163 25.40 -5.13 12.48
CA ILE A 163 26.35 -5.91 13.29
C ILE A 163 27.32 -4.98 14.04
N LYS A 164 27.84 -3.94 13.36
CA LYS A 164 28.72 -2.94 14.00
C LYS A 164 28.02 -2.20 15.13
N ARG A 165 26.78 -1.76 14.92
CA ARG A 165 25.99 -1.09 15.96
C ARG A 165 25.69 -1.99 17.15
N GLU A 166 25.37 -3.25 16.90
CA GLU A 166 25.11 -4.24 17.95
C GLU A 166 26.38 -4.56 18.76
N LYS A 167 27.56 -4.60 18.12
CA LYS A 167 28.82 -4.97 18.78
C LYS A 167 29.59 -3.81 19.42
N TYR A 168 29.54 -2.63 18.81
CA TYR A 168 30.37 -1.47 19.21
C TYR A 168 29.54 -0.24 19.64
N GLY A 169 28.21 -0.35 19.62
CA GLY A 169 27.31 0.77 19.90
C GLY A 169 27.14 1.72 18.70
N PRO A 170 26.29 2.76 18.86
CA PRO A 170 26.07 3.75 17.81
C PRO A 170 27.37 4.52 17.55
N THR A 171 27.75 4.61 16.28
CA THR A 171 28.87 5.45 15.85
C THR A 171 28.49 6.90 16.14
N LYS A 172 29.19 7.54 17.10
CA LYS A 172 29.03 8.98 17.35
C LYS A 172 29.50 9.72 16.10
N ILE A 173 28.63 10.57 15.56
CA ILE A 173 28.91 11.51 14.48
C ILE A 173 29.55 12.75 15.11
#